data_AF-A0A438DX57-F1
#
_entry.id   AF-A0A438DX57-F1
#
_cell.length_a   1.000
_cell.length_b   1.000
_cell.length_c   1.000
_cell.angle_alpha   90.00
_cell.angle_beta   90.00
_cell.angle_gamma   90.00
#
_symmetry.space_group_name_H-M   'P 1'
#
loop_
_entity.id
_entity.type
_entity.pdbx_description
1 polymer ?
#
loop_
_entity_poly.entity_id
_entity_poly.type
_entity_poly.pdbx_seq_one_letter_code
_entity_poly.pdbx_strand_id
1 'polypeptide(L)' 'MGDFGLNTCFYAEYGNRGPASATTSRVTWRGIKQITGQHVNDFTVGRFISGHLWLGASGVPYTSDMMAV' A
#
# COMPACT_ATOMS: atom_id res chain seq x y z
N MET A 1 -2.18 24.15 -16.95
CA MET A 1 -1.24 23.05 -16.64
C MET A 1 -1.50 22.63 -15.20
N GLY A 2 -1.59 21.34 -14.89
CA GLY A 2 -1.44 20.90 -13.49
C GLY A 2 -2.27 19.73 -12.96
N ASP A 3 -3.06 19.04 -13.78
CA ASP A 3 -3.96 17.96 -13.33
C ASP A 3 -3.68 16.58 -13.97
N PHE A 4 -2.65 16.51 -14.82
CA PHE A 4 -2.23 15.26 -15.43
C PHE A 4 -1.96 14.21 -14.35
N GLY A 5 -2.61 13.05 -14.47
CA GLY A 5 -2.44 11.93 -13.55
C GLY A 5 -3.25 12.03 -12.25
N LEU A 6 -3.76 13.19 -11.83
CA LEU A 6 -4.45 13.33 -10.54
C LEU A 6 -5.76 12.52 -10.48
N ASN A 7 -6.40 12.34 -11.64
CA ASN A 7 -7.63 11.57 -11.77
C ASN A 7 -7.41 10.07 -12.01
N THR A 8 -6.19 9.68 -12.39
CA THR A 8 -5.84 8.32 -12.81
C THR A 8 -4.85 7.63 -11.89
N CYS A 9 -4.16 8.36 -11.00
CA CYS A 9 -3.27 7.77 -10.02
C CYS A 9 -4.05 6.92 -9.00
N PHE A 10 -3.31 6.07 -8.30
CA PHE A 10 -3.83 5.26 -7.20
C PHE A 10 -2.91 5.44 -6.01
N TYR A 11 -3.33 6.27 -5.05
CA TYR A 11 -2.63 6.48 -3.78
C TYR A 11 -3.58 6.11 -2.64
N ALA A 12 -3.10 5.30 -1.70
CA ALA A 12 -3.88 4.85 -0.56
C ALA A 12 -3.00 4.75 0.68
N GLU A 13 -3.59 5.02 1.85
CA GLU A 13 -2.97 4.88 3.15
C GLU A 13 -3.77 3.86 3.97
N TYR A 14 -3.12 2.93 4.67
CA TYR A 14 -3.80 1.95 5.53
C TYR A 14 -2.95 1.60 6.74
N GLY A 15 -3.54 1.68 7.94
CA GLY A 15 -2.87 1.27 9.18
C GLY A 15 -1.67 2.14 9.61
N ASN A 16 -1.48 3.31 9.01
CA ASN A 16 -0.39 4.24 9.35
C ASN A 16 -0.53 4.73 10.81
N ARG A 17 0.60 4.85 11.52
CA ARG A 17 0.66 5.30 12.92
C ARG A 17 1.64 6.47 13.08
N GLY A 18 1.44 7.27 14.12
CA GLY A 18 2.28 8.40 14.49
C GLY A 18 1.65 9.77 14.20
N PRO A 19 2.29 10.88 14.62
CA PRO A 19 1.66 12.21 14.59
C PRO A 19 1.20 12.70 13.22
N ALA A 20 1.78 12.21 12.13
CA ALA A 20 1.48 12.61 10.76
C ALA A 20 0.58 11.62 9.98
N SER A 21 0.04 10.60 10.64
CA SER A 21 -0.80 9.58 9.98
C SER A 21 -2.25 10.02 9.78
N ALA A 22 -2.68 11.13 10.38
CA ALA A 22 -4.02 11.67 10.16
C ALA A 22 -4.22 12.03 8.68
N THR A 23 -5.30 11.54 8.09
CA THR A 23 -5.63 11.72 6.68
C THR A 23 -6.57 12.90 6.42
N THR A 24 -7.04 13.57 7.47
CA THR A 24 -8.08 14.62 7.42
C THR A 24 -7.70 15.84 6.58
N SER A 25 -6.40 16.13 6.43
CA SER A 25 -5.89 17.27 5.66
C SER A 25 -5.18 16.85 4.36
N ARG A 26 -5.41 15.62 3.87
CA ARG A 26 -4.85 15.17 2.58
C ARG A 26 -5.57 15.85 1.42
N VAL A 27 -4.86 15.94 0.29
CA VAL A 27 -5.42 16.41 -0.99
C VAL A 27 -6.62 15.56 -1.42
N THR A 28 -7.56 16.15 -2.14
CA THR A 28 -8.85 15.54 -2.49
C THR A 28 -8.92 14.97 -3.90
N TRP A 29 -7.76 14.64 -4.49
CA TRP A 29 -7.71 14.12 -5.86
C TRP A 29 -8.47 12.81 -6.00
N ARG A 30 -9.11 12.59 -7.15
CA ARG A 30 -9.83 11.34 -7.43
C ARG A 30 -8.93 10.11 -7.30
N GLY A 31 -7.62 10.25 -7.49
CA GLY A 31 -6.67 9.16 -7.32
C GLY A 31 -6.36 8.76 -5.87
N ILE A 32 -6.79 9.54 -4.88
CA ILE A 32 -6.71 9.16 -3.45
C ILE A 32 -7.83 8.15 -3.16
N LYS A 33 -7.47 6.95 -2.71
CA LYS A 33 -8.39 5.83 -2.49
C LYS A 33 -8.49 5.48 -1.02
N GLN A 34 -9.72 5.32 -0.57
CA GLN A 34 -10.02 4.63 0.68
C GLN A 34 -10.00 3.12 0.41
N ILE A 35 -9.24 2.38 1.21
CA ILE A 35 -9.07 0.93 1.04
C ILE A 35 -9.35 0.19 2.34
N THR A 36 -9.80 -1.06 2.22
CA THR A 36 -10.00 -1.98 3.33
C THR A 36 -8.76 -2.85 3.51
N GLY A 37 -8.67 -3.56 4.65
CA GLY A 37 -7.58 -4.52 4.86
C GLY A 37 -7.54 -5.63 3.81
N GLN A 38 -8.70 -5.99 3.24
CA GLN A 38 -8.75 -6.97 2.16
C GLN A 38 -8.04 -6.49 0.88
N HIS A 39 -8.17 -5.20 0.54
CA HIS A 39 -7.46 -4.61 -0.60
C HIS A 39 -5.94 -4.60 -0.38
N VAL A 40 -5.48 -4.41 0.87
CA VAL A 40 -4.06 -4.32 1.18
C VAL A 40 -3.34 -5.64 0.93
N ASN A 41 -4.04 -6.78 1.03
CA ASN A 41 -3.46 -8.08 0.72
C ASN A 41 -2.85 -8.13 -0.69
N ASP A 42 -3.44 -7.43 -1.66
CA ASP A 42 -2.94 -7.44 -3.05
C ASP A 42 -1.61 -6.70 -3.21
N PHE A 43 -1.23 -5.90 -2.21
CA PHE A 43 0.01 -5.16 -2.14
C PHE A 43 1.05 -5.79 -1.20
N THR A 44 0.78 -6.98 -0.63
CA THR A 44 1.77 -7.71 0.18
C THR A 44 2.83 -8.37 -0.69
N VAL A 45 3.96 -8.74 -0.09
CA VAL A 45 5.08 -9.39 -0.78
C VAL A 45 4.65 -10.67 -1.50
N GLY A 46 3.81 -11.48 -0.84
CA GLY A 46 3.32 -12.74 -1.35
C GLY A 46 2.48 -12.60 -2.60
N ARG A 47 1.61 -11.57 -2.69
CA ARG A 47 0.70 -11.36 -3.81
C ARG A 47 1.28 -10.45 -4.89
N PHE A 48 1.85 -9.31 -4.52
CA PHE A 48 2.25 -8.28 -5.47
C PHE A 48 3.44 -8.70 -6.33
N ILE A 49 4.45 -9.34 -5.71
CA ILE A 49 5.69 -9.76 -6.39
C ILE A 49 5.93 -11.26 -6.35
N SER A 50 4.93 -12.05 -5.93
CA SER A 50 5.06 -13.50 -5.76
C SER A 50 6.28 -13.90 -4.93
N GLY A 51 6.59 -13.12 -3.88
CA GLY A 51 7.85 -13.24 -3.14
C GLY A 51 8.08 -14.63 -2.52
N HIS A 52 7.00 -15.35 -2.22
CA HIS A 52 7.05 -16.73 -1.74
C HIS A 52 7.77 -17.70 -2.67
N LEU A 53 7.87 -17.40 -3.98
CA LEU A 53 8.52 -18.25 -4.97
C LEU A 53 10.05 -18.10 -4.99
N TRP A 54 10.60 -16.96 -4.56
CA TRP A 54 12.01 -16.64 -4.84
C TRP A 54 12.76 -15.99 -3.69
N LEU A 55 12.10 -15.23 -2.81
CA LEU A 55 12.79 -14.56 -1.69
C LEU A 55 13.36 -15.56 -0.69
N GLY A 56 12.70 -16.69 -0.46
CA GLY A 56 13.22 -17.73 0.43
C GLY A 56 14.59 -18.26 -0.01
N ALA A 57 14.81 -18.40 -1.32
CA ALA A 57 16.10 -18.86 -1.88
C ALA A 57 17.20 -17.79 -1.79
N SER A 58 16.84 -16.51 -1.67
CA SER A 58 17.81 -15.41 -1.55
C SER A 58 18.49 -15.35 -0.17
N GLY A 59 17.92 -16.01 0.85
CA GLY A 59 18.38 -15.92 2.23
C GLY A 59 18.00 -14.62 2.95
N VAL A 60 17.30 -13.69 2.29
CA VAL A 60 16.83 -12.44 2.89
C VAL A 60 15.56 -12.71 3.71
N PRO A 61 15.50 -12.34 5.00
CA PRO A 61 14.28 -12.44 5.79
C PRO A 61 13.17 -11.55 5.23
N TYR A 62 11.96 -12.07 5.12
CA TYR A 62 10.79 -11.32 4.64
C TYR A 62 9.50 -11.81 5.30
N THR A 63 8.47 -10.96 5.27
CA THR A 63 7.10 -11.31 5.65
C THR A 63 6.24 -11.33 4.38
N SER A 64 5.61 -12.48 4.09
CA SER A 64 4.80 -12.65 2.88
C SER A 64 3.51 -11.83 2.90
N ASP A 65 2.84 -11.78 4.05
CA ASP A 65 1.51 -11.21 4.21
C ASP A 65 1.51 -9.94 5.10
N MET A 66 0.34 -9.37 5.34
CA MET A 66 0.23 -8.25 6.29
C MET A 66 0.66 -8.71 7.69
N MET A 67 1.45 -7.87 8.36
CA MET A 67 1.74 -8.09 9.78
C MET A 67 0.48 -7.85 10.59
N ALA A 68 0.16 -8.80 11.49
CA ALA A 68 -0.83 -8.57 12.51
C ALA A 68 -0.35 -7.42 13.40
N VAL A 69 -1.24 -6.44 13.60
CA VAL A 69 -1.02 -5.23 14.40
C VAL A 69 -1.37 -5.48 15.85
#